data_AF-A0A7C5WRN9-F1
#
_entry.id   AF-A0A7C5WRN9-F1
#
_cell.length_a   1.000
_cell.length_b   1.000
_cell.length_c   1.000
_cell.angle_alpha   90.00
_cell.angle_beta   90.00
_cell.angle_gamma   90.00
#
_symmetry.space_group_name_H-M   'P 1'
#
loop_
_entity.id
_entity.type
_entity.pdbx_description
1 polymer ?
#
loop_
_entity_poly.entity_id
_entity_poly.type
_entity_poly.pdbx_seq_one_letter_code
_entity_poly.pdbx_strand_id
1 'polypeptide(L)'
;MEKTKDMPLWVFLAFSSIETRKMAMILIWSCIVFTLYCIPWVMFVDNPWVKSIFLIDDWSWVAMMVPICLWYWLSLRWVDKHSAWPAAKSGS
;
A
#
# COMPACT_ATOMS: atom_id res chain seq x y z
N MET A 1 10.75 -8.91 9.63
CA MET A 1 12.10 -8.67 9.04
C MET A 1 13.06 -8.41 10.19
N GLU A 2 14.16 -9.14 10.32
CA GLU A 2 15.23 -8.70 11.23
C GLU A 2 15.77 -7.34 10.76
N LYS A 3 15.89 -6.39 11.69
CA LYS A 3 16.37 -5.03 11.40
C LYS A 3 17.82 -5.11 10.92
N THR A 4 18.01 -5.16 9.61
CA THR A 4 19.32 -5.06 9.01
C THR A 4 19.84 -3.65 9.29
N LYS A 5 21.11 -3.50 9.71
CA LYS A 5 21.68 -2.22 10.15
C LYS A 5 21.54 -1.08 9.13
N ASP A 6 21.39 -1.43 7.85
CA ASP A 6 21.27 -0.49 6.74
C ASP A 6 19.82 -0.08 6.42
N MET A 7 18.80 -0.65 7.08
CA MET A 7 17.41 -0.32 6.78
C MET A 7 16.97 1.00 7.44
N PRO A 8 16.56 2.02 6.67
CA PRO A 8 16.03 3.27 7.23
C PRO A 8 14.72 3.03 7.98
N LEU A 9 14.54 3.74 9.11
CA LEU A 9 13.40 3.58 10.02
C LEU A 9 12.04 3.70 9.33
N TRP A 10 11.94 4.60 8.37
CA TRP A 10 10.79 4.84 7.50
C TRP A 10 10.30 3.59 6.77
N VAL A 11 11.24 2.83 6.21
CA VAL A 11 11.01 1.59 5.46
C VAL A 11 10.76 0.43 6.41
N PHE A 12 11.51 0.38 7.50
CA PHE A 12 11.29 -0.58 8.56
C PHE A 12 9.89 -0.45 9.16
N LEU A 13 9.37 0.77 9.37
CA LEU A 13 8.01 0.97 9.87
C LEU A 13 6.97 0.39 8.90
N ALA A 14 7.13 0.70 7.61
CA ALA A 14 6.23 0.26 6.55
C ALA A 14 6.17 -1.27 6.43
N PHE A 15 7.31 -1.95 6.57
CA PHE A 15 7.42 -3.40 6.40
C PHE A 15 7.78 -4.15 7.69
N SER A 16 7.56 -3.56 8.86
CA SER A 16 7.96 -4.15 10.15
C SER A 16 7.34 -5.54 10.35
N SER A 17 6.08 -5.68 9.93
CA SER A 17 5.31 -6.93 9.97
C SER A 17 5.38 -7.76 8.68
N ILE A 18 6.13 -7.31 7.66
CA ILE A 18 6.21 -7.96 6.34
C ILE A 18 7.60 -8.54 6.15
N GLU A 19 7.68 -9.87 6.13
CA GLU A 19 8.97 -10.58 6.04
C GLU A 19 9.28 -11.09 4.63
N THR A 20 8.28 -11.17 3.75
CA THR A 20 8.43 -11.78 2.42
C THR A 20 7.97 -10.86 1.30
N ARG A 21 8.62 -10.99 0.13
CA ARG A 21 8.28 -10.25 -1.09
C ARG A 21 6.81 -10.41 -1.49
N LYS A 22 6.25 -11.61 -1.26
CA LYS A 22 4.84 -11.93 -1.55
C LYS A 22 3.90 -11.03 -0.74
N MET A 23 4.13 -10.91 0.57
CA MET A 23 3.31 -10.06 1.44
C MET A 23 3.44 -8.57 1.09
N ALA A 24 4.65 -8.13 0.71
CA ALA A 24 4.85 -6.75 0.24
C ALA A 24 4.09 -6.45 -1.06
N MET A 25 4.06 -7.39 -2.01
CA MET A 25 3.26 -7.25 -3.24
C MET A 25 1.75 -7.25 -2.96
N ILE A 26 1.29 -8.11 -2.05
CA ILE A 26 -0.13 -8.13 -1.63
C ILE A 26 -0.52 -6.78 -1.02
N LEU A 27 0.34 -6.20 -0.15
CA LEU A 27 0.06 -4.91 0.46
C LEU A 27 -0.06 -3.77 -0.56
N ILE A 28 0.77 -3.77 -1.60
CA ILE A 28 0.65 -2.79 -2.70
C ILE A 28 -0.64 -2.99 -3.48
N TRP A 29 -0.98 -4.24 -3.82
CA TRP A 29 -2.24 -4.54 -4.49
C TRP A 29 -3.44 -4.12 -3.65
N SER A 30 -3.42 -4.39 -2.34
CA SER A 30 -4.44 -3.92 -1.40
C SER A 30 -4.52 -2.39 -1.36
N CYS A 31 -3.39 -1.68 -1.33
CA CYS A 31 -3.36 -0.21 -1.40
C CYS A 31 -3.96 0.33 -2.70
N ILE A 32 -3.69 -0.30 -3.85
CA ILE A 32 -4.26 0.10 -5.14
C ILE A 32 -5.78 -0.09 -5.13
N VAL A 33 -6.27 -1.25 -4.68
CA VAL A 33 -7.71 -1.53 -4.59
C VAL A 33 -8.38 -0.56 -3.61
N PHE A 34 -7.76 -0.29 -2.46
CA PHE A 34 -8.28 0.69 -1.49
C PHE A 34 -8.32 2.09 -2.10
N THR A 35 -7.27 2.52 -2.80
CA THR A 35 -7.23 3.83 -3.44
C THR A 35 -8.34 3.97 -4.48
N LEU A 36 -8.59 2.93 -5.28
CA LEU A 36 -9.70 2.90 -6.24
C LEU A 36 -11.06 2.94 -5.55
N TYR A 37 -11.22 2.24 -4.43
CA TYR A 37 -12.44 2.31 -3.62
C TYR A 37 -12.67 3.73 -3.08
N CYS A 38 -11.61 4.46 -2.77
CA CYS A 38 -11.72 5.79 -2.18
C CYS A 38 -11.93 6.91 -3.19
N ILE A 39 -11.93 6.60 -4.49
CA ILE A 39 -12.36 7.54 -5.51
C ILE A 39 -13.84 7.86 -5.28
N PRO A 40 -14.26 9.13 -5.29
CA PRO A 40 -15.65 9.53 -5.14
C PRO A 40 -16.46 9.14 -6.39
N TRP A 41 -16.77 7.85 -6.51
CA TRP A 41 -17.61 7.29 -7.59
C TRP A 41 -19.00 7.91 -7.63
N VAL A 42 -19.45 8.44 -6.49
CA VAL A 42 -20.68 9.22 -6.32
C VAL A 42 -20.75 10.41 -7.29
N MET A 43 -19.62 11.03 -7.63
CA MET A 43 -19.61 12.16 -8.58
C MET A 43 -19.72 11.72 -10.04
N PHE A 44 -19.41 10.46 -10.35
CA PHE A 44 -19.45 9.92 -11.71
C PHE A 44 -20.72 9.11 -11.99
N VAL A 45 -21.39 8.61 -10.95
CA VAL A 45 -22.56 7.76 -11.05
C VAL A 45 -23.65 8.32 -10.15
N ASP A 46 -24.65 8.96 -10.76
CA ASP A 46 -25.83 9.51 -10.07
C ASP A 46 -26.79 8.38 -9.69
N ASN A 47 -26.33 7.50 -8.80
CA ASN A 47 -27.10 6.35 -8.33
C ASN A 47 -27.16 6.37 -6.79
N PRO A 48 -28.38 6.38 -6.20
CA PRO A 48 -28.57 6.49 -4.76
C PRO A 48 -27.92 5.34 -3.96
N TRP A 49 -27.74 4.16 -4.57
CA TRP A 49 -27.01 3.05 -3.95
C TRP A 49 -25.53 3.35 -3.74
N VAL A 50 -24.91 4.05 -4.69
CA VAL A 50 -23.50 4.44 -4.62
C VAL A 50 -23.31 5.51 -3.54
N LYS A 51 -24.26 6.45 -3.41
CA LYS A 51 -24.27 7.46 -2.32
C LYS A 51 -24.37 6.88 -0.91
N SER A 52 -25.15 5.82 -0.72
CA SER A 52 -25.31 5.21 0.60
C SER A 52 -24.13 4.32 1.00
N ILE A 53 -23.48 3.65 0.05
CA ILE A 53 -22.32 2.77 0.32
C ILE A 53 -21.02 3.56 0.38
N PHE A 54 -20.86 4.56 -0.48
CA PHE A 54 -19.70 5.45 -0.50
C PHE A 54 -20.10 6.80 0.09
N LEU A 55 -19.95 6.94 1.42
CA LEU A 55 -20.05 8.22 2.14
C LEU A 55 -18.93 9.22 1.79
N ILE A 56 -18.17 8.97 0.71
CA ILE A 56 -17.02 9.76 0.30
C ILE A 56 -17.53 10.76 -0.73
N ASP A 57 -17.96 11.92 -0.24
CA ASP A 57 -18.47 13.02 -1.08
C ASP A 57 -17.31 13.88 -1.64
N ASP A 58 -16.10 13.74 -1.09
CA ASP A 58 -14.95 14.60 -1.38
C ASP A 58 -13.65 13.84 -1.69
N TRP A 59 -12.78 14.48 -2.48
CA TRP A 59 -11.42 13.99 -2.77
C TRP A 59 -10.48 13.99 -1.56
N SER A 60 -10.91 14.49 -0.40
CA SER A 60 -10.13 14.58 0.83
C SER A 60 -9.55 13.22 1.26
N TRP A 61 -10.30 12.13 1.07
CA TRP A 61 -9.83 10.79 1.44
C TRP A 61 -8.76 10.26 0.49
N VAL A 62 -8.90 10.54 -0.81
CA VAL A 62 -7.87 10.25 -1.82
C VAL A 62 -6.61 11.07 -1.52
N ALA A 63 -6.76 12.36 -1.21
CA ALA A 63 -5.64 13.23 -0.87
C ALA A 63 -4.87 12.75 0.37
N MET A 64 -5.53 12.09 1.32
CA MET A 64 -4.88 11.44 2.47
C MET A 64 -4.24 10.09 2.11
N MET A 65 -4.85 9.30 1.23
CA MET A 65 -4.34 7.98 0.82
C MET A 65 -3.15 8.04 -0.14
N VAL A 66 -3.08 9.06 -1.00
CA VAL A 66 -1.97 9.28 -1.95
C VAL A 66 -0.59 9.32 -1.28
N PRO A 67 -0.33 10.15 -0.25
CA PRO A 67 0.97 10.18 0.41
C PRO A 67 1.30 8.87 1.11
N ILE A 68 0.30 8.15 1.64
CA ILE A 68 0.48 6.82 2.25
C ILE A 68 0.89 5.79 1.19
N CYS A 69 0.21 5.78 0.04
CA CYS A 69 0.58 4.90 -1.09
C CYS A 69 1.98 5.22 -1.63
N LEU A 70 2.30 6.50 -1.81
CA LEU A 70 3.64 6.94 -2.21
C LEU A 70 4.70 6.49 -1.22
N TRP A 71 4.41 6.58 0.08
CA TRP A 71 5.30 6.13 1.13
C TRP A 71 5.59 4.63 1.08
N TYR A 72 4.54 3.81 0.96
CA TYR A 72 4.69 2.36 0.81
C TYR A 72 5.42 1.99 -0.48
N TRP A 73 5.14 2.68 -1.57
CA TRP A 73 5.80 2.43 -2.85
C TRP A 73 7.28 2.81 -2.82
N LEU A 74 7.64 3.97 -2.27
CA LEU A 74 9.03 4.38 -2.06
C LEU A 74 9.76 3.40 -1.15
N SER A 75 9.09 2.95 -0.09
CA SER A 75 9.64 1.95 0.81
C SER A 75 9.91 0.64 0.08
N LEU A 76 8.98 0.18 -0.76
CA LEU A 76 9.18 -1.04 -1.54
C LEU A 76 10.34 -0.89 -2.52
N ARG A 77 10.39 0.23 -3.25
CA ARG A 77 11.45 0.50 -4.21
C ARG A 77 12.82 0.57 -3.55
N TRP A 78 12.89 1.05 -2.31
CA TRP A 78 14.11 1.01 -1.52
C TRP A 78 14.50 -0.43 -1.17
N VAL A 79 13.57 -1.24 -0.65
CA VAL A 79 13.83 -2.65 -0.32
C VAL A 79 14.27 -3.41 -1.57
N ASP A 80 13.58 -3.27 -2.69
CA ASP A 80 13.91 -3.95 -3.95
C ASP A 80 15.33 -3.60 -4.46
N LYS A 81 15.79 -2.37 -4.19
CA LYS A 81 17.12 -1.88 -4.62
C LYS A 81 18.25 -2.21 -3.63
N HIS A 82 17.99 -2.20 -2.32
CA HIS A 82 19.03 -2.27 -1.27
C HIS A 82 19.00 -3.54 -0.42
N SER A 83 17.85 -4.17 -0.29
CA SER A 83 17.67 -5.38 0.51
C SER A 83 16.98 -6.40 -0.36
N ALA A 84 17.76 -7.07 -1.22
CA ALA A 84 17.28 -8.23 -1.97
C ALA A 84 16.54 -9.14 -1.00
N TRP A 85 15.21 -9.25 -1.18
CA TRP A 85 14.37 -10.06 -0.32
C TRP A 85 15.02 -11.43 -0.19
N PRO A 86 15.23 -11.96 1.02
CA PRO A 86 15.84 -13.27 1.17
C PRO A 86 15.05 -14.23 0.30
N ALA A 87 15.75 -14.82 -0.69
CA ALA A 87 15.12 -15.66 -1.70
C ALA A 87 14.22 -16.65 -0.97
N ALA A 88 12.92 -16.59 -1.26
CA ALA A 88 11.95 -17.48 -0.66
C ALA A 88 12.53 -18.89 -0.80
N LYS A 89 12.89 -19.51 0.34
CA LYS A 89 13.39 -20.88 0.33
C LYS A 89 12.30 -21.70 -0.35
N SER A 90 12.54 -22.03 -1.62
CA SER A 90 11.82 -23.04 -2.36
C SER A 90 12.09 -24.32 -1.58
N GLY A 91 11.10 -24.75 -0.78
CA GLY A 91 11.11 -26.07 -0.18
C GLY A 91 11.23 -27.09 -1.31
N SER A 92 12.35 -27.82 -1.27
CA SER A 92 12.63 -29.02 -2.05
C SER A 92 11.65 -30.15 -1.72
#